data_AF-A0A2S1QX48-F1
#
_entry.id   AF-A0A2S1QX48-F1
#
_cell.length_a   1.000
_cell.length_b   1.000
_cell.length_c   1.000
_cell.angle_alpha   90.00
_cell.angle_beta   90.00
_cell.angle_gamma   90.00
#
_symmetry.space_group_name_H-M   'P 1'
#
loop_
_entity.id
_entity.type
_entity.pdbx_description
1 polymer ?
#
loop_
_entity_poly.entity_id
_entity_poly.type
_entity_poly.pdbx_seq_one_letter_code
_entity_poly.pdbx_strand_id
1 'polypeptide(L)'
;MEQNQQELYEYARKRVKQKKRVYLHFILFFVSSIFFYIINKCLDVDPQDDWYLWAITAWAFLFIMHFIKVFVTESFINKKWEQEQIAKLVARQERKISQLEKKIEKDNNPSLQ
;
A
#
# COMPACT_ATOMS: atom_id res chain seq x y z
N MET A 1 14.84 24.77 -1.23
CA MET A 1 14.83 23.79 -0.12
C MET A 1 13.41 23.40 0.31
N GLU A 2 12.42 24.30 0.25
CA GLU A 2 11.03 23.99 0.68
C GLU A 2 10.25 23.01 -0.22
N GLN A 3 10.43 23.04 -1.55
CA GLN A 3 9.70 22.14 -2.47
C GLN A 3 9.95 20.65 -2.19
N ASN A 4 11.17 20.29 -1.76
CA ASN A 4 11.53 18.91 -1.43
C ASN A 4 10.80 18.41 -0.17
N GLN A 5 10.63 19.28 0.84
CA GLN A 5 9.91 18.94 2.07
C GLN A 5 8.42 18.72 1.82
N GLN A 6 7.80 19.50 0.93
CA GLN A 6 6.40 19.31 0.53
C GLN A 6 6.20 17.99 -0.23
N GLU A 7 7.10 17.64 -1.15
CA GLU A 7 7.06 16.36 -1.86
C GLU A 7 7.24 15.15 -0.92
N LEU A 8 8.18 15.24 0.04
CA LEU A 8 8.38 14.22 1.06
C LEU A 8 7.13 14.03 1.94
N TYR A 9 6.47 15.13 2.29
CA TYR A 9 5.25 15.10 3.10
C TYR A 9 4.05 14.53 2.32
N GLU A 10 3.87 14.96 1.06
CA GLU A 10 2.88 14.40 0.12
C GLU A 10 3.06 12.88 -0.05
N TYR A 11 4.31 12.44 -0.19
CA TYR A 11 4.67 11.04 -0.30
C TYR A 11 4.32 10.27 0.98
N ALA A 12 4.77 10.74 2.15
CA ALA A 12 4.43 10.14 3.44
C ALA A 12 2.91 10.04 3.66
N ARG A 13 2.16 11.07 3.25
CA ARG A 13 0.69 11.10 3.34
C ARG A 13 0.02 10.07 2.43
N LYS A 14 0.51 9.88 1.20
CA LYS A 14 0.02 8.82 0.29
C LYS A 14 0.23 7.42 0.88
N ARG A 15 1.39 7.17 1.51
CA ARG A 15 1.68 5.89 2.21
C ARG A 15 0.69 5.61 3.34
N VAL A 16 0.37 6.62 4.15
CA VAL A 16 -0.60 6.47 5.25
C VAL A 16 -2.00 6.20 4.72
N LYS A 17 -2.40 6.85 3.62
CA LYS A 17 -3.73 6.68 3.01
C LYS A 17 -3.94 5.28 2.41
N GLN A 18 -2.89 4.70 1.82
CA GLN A 18 -2.91 3.31 1.34
C GLN A 18 -3.08 2.32 2.49
N LYS A 19 -2.30 2.46 3.58
CA LYS A 19 -2.44 1.62 4.78
C LYS A 19 -3.86 1.70 5.37
N LYS A 20 -4.44 2.90 5.43
CA LYS A 20 -5.80 3.11 5.94
C LYS A 20 -6.87 2.36 5.13
N ARG A 21 -6.73 2.28 3.80
CA ARG A 21 -7.68 1.57 2.94
C ARG A 21 -7.68 0.07 3.25
N VAL A 22 -6.52 -0.53 3.45
CA VAL A 22 -6.38 -1.95 3.83
C VAL A 22 -7.05 -2.24 5.17
N TYR A 23 -6.80 -1.40 6.18
CA TYR A 23 -7.42 -1.55 7.49
C TYR A 23 -8.94 -1.44 7.45
N LEU A 24 -9.49 -0.52 6.65
CA LEU A 24 -10.93 -0.38 6.49
C LEU A 24 -11.56 -1.63 5.85
N HIS A 25 -10.92 -2.21 4.83
CA HIS A 25 -11.39 -3.47 4.22
C HIS A 25 -11.32 -4.63 5.22
N PHE A 26 -10.25 -4.70 6.02
CA PHE A 26 -10.11 -5.71 7.06
C PHE A 26 -11.21 -5.62 8.12
N ILE A 27 -11.52 -4.41 8.61
CA ILE A 27 -12.58 -4.17 9.59
C ILE A 27 -13.95 -4.49 8.99
N LEU A 28 -14.24 -4.02 7.77
CA LEU A 28 -15.52 -4.27 7.11
C LEU A 28 -15.73 -5.76 6.82
N PHE A 29 -14.66 -6.48 6.46
CA PHE A 29 -14.69 -7.93 6.32
C PHE A 29 -14.99 -8.63 7.64
N PHE A 30 -14.32 -8.24 8.73
CA PHE A 30 -14.53 -8.83 10.05
C PHE A 30 -15.97 -8.61 10.54
N VAL A 31 -16.50 -7.40 10.37
CA VAL A 31 -17.89 -7.06 10.66
C VAL A 31 -18.86 -7.87 9.80
N SER A 32 -18.57 -8.04 8.51
CA SER A 32 -19.41 -8.85 7.60
C SER A 32 -19.42 -10.32 8.01
N SER A 33 -18.28 -10.87 8.42
CA SER A 33 -18.19 -12.26 8.91
C SER A 33 -19.03 -12.47 10.17
N ILE A 34 -18.98 -11.53 11.12
CA ILE A 34 -19.80 -11.57 12.34
C ILE A 34 -21.29 -11.41 12.00
N PHE A 35 -21.63 -10.53 11.07
CA PHE A 35 -23.00 -10.32 10.60
C PHE A 35 -23.60 -11.60 9.98
N PHE A 36 -22.84 -12.30 9.14
CA PHE A 36 -23.25 -13.59 8.58
C PHE A 36 -23.40 -14.68 9.64
N TYR A 37 -22.53 -14.73 10.65
CA TYR A 37 -22.68 -15.65 11.77
C TYR A 37 -23.97 -15.39 12.57
N ILE A 38 -24.27 -14.12 12.85
CA ILE A 38 -25.49 -13.73 13.56
C ILE A 38 -26.73 -14.06 12.74
N ILE A 39 -26.75 -13.77 11.43
CA ILE A 39 -27.82 -14.17 10.52
C ILE A 39 -28.04 -15.68 10.58
N ASN A 40 -26.98 -16.48 10.49
CA ASN A 40 -27.08 -17.93 10.54
C ASN A 40 -27.63 -18.44 11.90
N LYS A 41 -27.21 -17.83 13.02
CA LYS A 41 -27.65 -18.19 14.37
C LYS A 41 -29.04 -17.68 14.74
N CYS A 42 -29.47 -16.55 14.17
CA CYS A 42 -30.69 -15.84 14.54
C CYS A 42 -31.89 -16.19 13.65
N LEU A 43 -31.66 -16.60 12.40
CA LEU A 43 -32.73 -16.96 11.47
C LEU A 43 -33.19 -18.42 11.58
N ASP A 44 -32.51 -19.25 12.39
CA ASP A 44 -32.85 -20.66 12.69
C ASP A 44 -33.40 -21.41 11.47
N VAL A 45 -32.70 -21.25 10.33
CA VAL A 45 -33.16 -21.74 9.03
C VAL A 45 -32.95 -23.24 9.00
N ASP A 46 -34.04 -23.93 9.31
CA ASP A 46 -34.38 -25.35 9.13
C ASP A 46 -33.24 -26.40 9.25
N PRO A 47 -33.36 -27.37 10.17
CA PRO A 47 -32.35 -28.42 10.40
C PRO A 47 -32.31 -29.54 9.33
N GLN A 48 -33.10 -29.46 8.25
CA GLN A 48 -33.22 -30.54 7.26
C GLN A 48 -32.30 -30.42 6.05
N ASP A 49 -31.76 -29.25 5.74
CA ASP A 49 -30.83 -29.05 4.63
C ASP A 49 -29.55 -28.36 5.14
N ASP A 50 -28.38 -28.92 4.80
CA ASP A 50 -27.05 -28.38 5.12
C ASP A 50 -26.71 -27.12 4.29
N TRP A 51 -27.68 -26.23 4.09
CA TRP A 51 -27.53 -24.99 3.33
C TRP A 51 -26.49 -24.06 3.96
N TYR A 52 -26.34 -24.11 5.30
CA TYR A 52 -25.35 -23.35 6.04
C TYR A 52 -23.91 -23.72 5.65
N LEU A 53 -23.66 -24.99 5.29
CA LEU A 53 -22.37 -25.51 4.87
C LEU A 53 -21.97 -24.91 3.52
N TRP A 54 -22.93 -24.78 2.59
CA TRP A 54 -22.73 -24.08 1.33
C TRP A 54 -22.51 -22.58 1.53
N ALA A 55 -23.25 -21.95 2.44
CA ALA A 55 -23.08 -20.53 2.77
C ALA A 55 -21.68 -20.26 3.36
N ILE A 56 -21.23 -21.06 4.34
CA ILE A 56 -19.90 -20.94 4.93
C ILE A 56 -18.82 -21.21 3.90
N THR A 57 -19.00 -22.22 3.04
CA THR A 57 -18.01 -22.58 2.00
C THR A 57 -17.87 -21.48 0.95
N ALA A 58 -18.98 -20.94 0.44
CA ALA A 58 -18.96 -19.82 -0.49
C ALA A 58 -18.31 -18.58 0.15
N TRP A 59 -18.59 -18.34 1.43
CA TRP A 59 -18.04 -17.18 2.12
C TRP A 59 -16.54 -17.32 2.42
N ALA A 60 -16.11 -18.50 2.87
CA ALA A 60 -14.71 -18.84 3.08
C ALA A 60 -13.90 -18.74 1.77
N PHE A 61 -14.47 -19.18 0.65
CA PHE A 61 -13.83 -19.11 -0.67
C PHE A 61 -13.59 -17.66 -1.12
N LEU A 62 -14.62 -16.81 -1.04
CA LEU A 62 -14.49 -15.38 -1.34
C LEU A 62 -13.48 -14.69 -0.41
N PHE A 63 -13.45 -15.06 0.88
CA PHE A 63 -12.46 -14.54 1.82
C PHE A 63 -11.03 -14.93 1.45
N ILE A 64 -10.78 -16.20 1.13
CA ILE A 64 -9.46 -16.68 0.73
C ILE A 64 -8.97 -15.93 -0.52
N MET A 65 -9.82 -15.76 -1.54
CA MET A 65 -9.46 -14.98 -2.73
C MET A 65 -9.14 -13.52 -2.39
N HIS A 66 -9.92 -12.90 -1.50
CA HIS A 66 -9.69 -11.53 -1.05
C HIS A 66 -8.37 -11.41 -0.26
N PHE A 67 -8.10 -12.35 0.64
CA PHE A 67 -6.89 -12.43 1.44
C PHE A 67 -5.65 -12.51 0.56
N ILE A 68 -5.63 -13.44 -0.40
CA ILE A 68 -4.51 -13.58 -1.35
C ILE A 68 -4.31 -12.28 -2.14
N LYS A 69 -5.40 -11.69 -2.67
CA LYS A 69 -5.30 -10.45 -3.46
C LYS A 69 -4.70 -9.29 -2.65
N VAL A 70 -5.20 -9.04 -1.44
CA VAL A 70 -4.72 -7.95 -0.60
C VAL A 70 -3.31 -8.22 -0.08
N PHE A 71 -3.02 -9.44 0.38
CA PHE A 71 -1.74 -9.76 1.00
C PHE A 71 -0.59 -9.87 -0.02
N VAL A 72 -0.83 -10.50 -1.17
CA VAL A 72 0.18 -10.71 -2.22
C VAL A 72 0.38 -9.46 -3.07
N THR A 73 -0.70 -8.79 -3.48
CA THR A 73 -0.62 -7.69 -4.45
C THR A 73 -0.15 -6.38 -3.82
N GLU A 74 -0.64 -6.03 -2.63
CA GLU A 74 -0.32 -4.72 -2.04
C GLU A 74 0.96 -4.72 -1.19
N SER A 75 1.30 -5.84 -0.52
CA SER A 75 2.41 -5.85 0.45
C SER A 75 3.79 -6.03 -0.21
N PHE A 76 3.89 -6.91 -1.22
CA PHE A 76 5.20 -7.33 -1.75
C PHE A 76 5.66 -6.54 -2.98
N ILE A 77 4.78 -6.36 -3.98
CA ILE A 77 5.14 -5.69 -5.24
C ILE A 77 5.39 -4.19 -5.05
N ASN A 78 4.54 -3.51 -4.28
CA ASN A 78 4.62 -2.06 -4.14
C ASN A 78 5.86 -1.64 -3.34
N LYS A 79 6.26 -2.40 -2.31
CA LYS A 79 7.36 -2.03 -1.41
C LYS A 79 8.73 -2.10 -2.09
N LYS A 80 9.01 -3.15 -2.88
CA LYS A 80 10.28 -3.28 -3.60
C LYS A 80 10.40 -2.23 -4.72
N TRP A 81 9.36 -2.10 -5.54
CA TRP A 81 9.33 -1.15 -6.65
C TRP A 81 9.47 0.29 -6.19
N GLU A 82 8.80 0.65 -5.10
CA GLU A 82 8.84 2.00 -4.55
C GLU A 82 10.21 2.35 -3.96
N GLN A 83 10.88 1.39 -3.29
CA GLN A 83 12.26 1.58 -2.82
C GLN A 83 13.24 1.78 -3.98
N GLU A 84 13.09 1.03 -5.08
CA GLU A 84 13.91 1.22 -6.28
C GLU A 84 13.70 2.60 -6.92
N GLN A 85 12.45 3.07 -6.97
CA GLN A 85 12.12 4.37 -7.54
C GLN A 85 12.68 5.53 -6.69
N ILE A 86 12.61 5.43 -5.36
CA ILE A 86 13.24 6.41 -4.45
C ILE A 86 14.75 6.42 -4.64
N ALA A 87 15.41 5.25 -4.64
CA ALA A 87 16.85 5.15 -4.82
C ALA A 87 17.30 5.80 -6.15
N LYS A 88 16.54 5.57 -7.23
CA LYS A 88 16.78 6.17 -8.55
C LYS A 88 16.61 7.70 -8.55
N LEU A 89 15.63 8.21 -7.81
CA LEU A 89 15.39 9.65 -7.65
C LEU A 89 16.51 10.34 -6.87
N VAL A 90 16.91 9.77 -5.71
CA VAL A 90 18.00 10.28 -4.87
C VAL A 90 19.32 10.30 -5.66
N ALA A 91 19.67 9.20 -6.33
CA ALA A 91 20.89 9.13 -7.14
C ALA A 91 20.91 10.17 -8.27
N ARG A 92 19.75 10.50 -8.85
CA ARG A 92 19.65 11.55 -9.88
C ARG A 92 19.84 12.96 -9.27
N GLN A 93 19.35 13.19 -8.05
CA GLN A 93 19.53 14.46 -7.35
C GLN A 93 21.00 14.67 -6.95
N GLU A 94 21.66 13.66 -6.37
CA GLU A 94 23.09 13.73 -6.01
C GLU A 94 23.99 14.04 -7.22
N ARG A 95 23.70 13.42 -8.37
CA ARG A 95 24.42 13.72 -9.63
C ARG A 95 24.25 15.16 -10.09
N LYS A 96 23.05 15.76 -9.91
CA LYS A 96 22.82 17.16 -10.26
C LYS A 96 23.55 18.10 -9.30
N ILE A 97 23.55 17.80 -8.01
CA ILE A 97 24.25 18.61 -6.99
C ILE A 97 25.76 18.63 -7.29
N SER A 98 26.38 17.47 -7.50
CA SER A 98 27.81 17.38 -7.83
C SER A 98 28.18 18.07 -9.16
N GLN A 99 27.30 18.07 -10.16
CA GLN A 99 27.52 18.84 -11.39
C GLN A 99 27.44 20.36 -11.17
N LEU A 100 26.53 20.81 -10.31
CA LEU A 100 26.40 22.22 -9.95
C LEU A 100 27.61 22.69 -9.14
N GLU A 101 28.08 21.89 -8.18
CA GLU A 101 29.30 22.16 -7.41
C GLU A 101 30.52 22.32 -8.32
N LYS A 102 30.73 21.38 -9.27
CA LYS A 102 31.84 21.47 -10.24
C LYS A 102 31.75 22.71 -11.15
N LYS A 103 30.54 23.13 -11.54
CA LYS A 103 30.35 24.35 -12.33
C LYS A 103 30.67 25.60 -11.51
N ILE A 104 30.21 25.65 -10.27
CA ILE A 104 30.49 26.77 -9.34
C ILE A 104 31.99 26.87 -9.07
N GLU A 105 32.68 25.75 -8.87
CA GLU A 105 34.13 25.71 -8.66
C GLU A 105 34.91 26.18 -9.89
N LYS A 106 34.45 25.78 -11.10
CA LYS A 106 35.03 26.25 -12.37
C LYS A 106 34.79 27.74 -12.60
N ASP A 107 33.59 28.25 -12.35
CA ASP A 107 33.25 29.66 -12.56
C ASP A 107 33.96 30.58 -11.54
N ASN A 108 34.19 30.11 -10.31
CA ASN A 108 34.92 30.85 -9.27
C ASN A 108 36.45 30.78 -9.41
N ASN A 109 36.99 29.88 -10.23
CA ASN A 109 38.42 29.78 -10.50
C ASN A 109 38.76 29.87 -12.01
N PRO A 110 38.79 31.08 -12.57
CA PRO A 110 39.05 31.30 -14.00
C PRO A 110 40.49 31.00 -14.44
N SER A 111 41.37 30.51 -13.56
CA SER A 111 42.79 30.27 -13.85
C SER A 111 43.14 28.88 -14.43
N LEU A 112 42.14 28.01 -14.64
CA LEU A 112 42.30 26.63 -15.15
C LEU A 112 41.89 26.46 -16.62
N GLN A 113 41.99 27.52 -17.44
CA GLN A 113 41.74 27.46 -18.88
C GLN A 113 43.00 27.69 -19.71
#